data_AF-R5VX23-F1
#
_entry.id   AF-R5VX23-F1
#
_cell.length_a   1.000
_cell.length_b   1.000
_cell.length_c   1.000
_cell.angle_alpha   90.00
_cell.angle_beta   90.00
_cell.angle_gamma   90.00
#
_symmetry.space_group_name_H-M   'P 1'
#
loop_
_entity.id
_entity.type
_entity.pdbx_description
1 polymer ?
#
loop_
_entity_poly.entity_id
_entity_poly.type
_entity_poly.pdbx_seq_one_letter_code
_entity_poly.pdbx_strand_id
1 'polypeptide(L)'
;MKKIHVILLSMIVLLLCGCAIDPATYYFDADDIKNQATKIQLVICENNNPVIVDVKEDTVLLFDIDNVRIIETLEQEKIDDFAYELSTITFHKEMESVNSPVGYTVLIYMQNQEIIVLSCTIINGIGYGMVAVFSNDGNFIRHIAQFADEPKFKRLLTNYFVNFNPS
;
A
#
# COMPACT_ATOMS: atom_id res chain seq x y z
N MET A 1 -30.60 7.11 -47.24
CA MET A 1 -30.89 6.81 -45.82
C MET A 1 -30.04 5.68 -45.25
N LYS A 2 -29.91 4.50 -45.92
CA LYS A 2 -29.09 3.37 -45.43
C LYS A 2 -27.62 3.71 -45.09
N LYS A 3 -26.95 4.57 -45.89
CA LYS A 3 -25.54 4.94 -45.67
C LYS A 3 -25.32 5.81 -44.41
N ILE A 4 -26.29 6.66 -44.05
CA ILE A 4 -26.20 7.53 -42.86
C ILE A 4 -26.40 6.70 -41.58
N HIS A 5 -27.27 5.68 -41.61
CA HIS A 5 -27.50 4.81 -40.46
C HIS A 5 -26.29 3.93 -40.13
N VAL A 6 -25.53 3.49 -41.14
CA VAL A 6 -24.29 2.71 -40.94
C VAL A 6 -23.19 3.57 -40.29
N ILE A 7 -23.05 4.84 -40.69
CA ILE A 7 -22.07 5.77 -40.11
C ILE A 7 -22.42 6.07 -38.64
N LEU A 8 -23.70 6.35 -38.35
CA LEU A 8 -24.16 6.61 -36.98
C LEU A 8 -23.98 5.38 -36.07
N LEU A 9 -24.24 4.18 -36.57
CA LEU A 9 -24.03 2.93 -35.83
C LEU A 9 -22.54 2.67 -35.56
N SER A 10 -21.66 2.96 -36.52
CA SER A 10 -20.20 2.81 -36.33
C SER A 10 -19.62 3.79 -35.30
N MET A 11 -20.19 5.00 -35.20
CA MET A 11 -19.77 6.01 -34.23
C MET A 11 -20.23 5.69 -32.81
N ILE A 12 -21.40 5.05 -32.65
CA ILE A 12 -21.92 4.56 -31.36
C ILE A 12 -21.07 3.38 -30.84
N VAL A 13 -20.62 2.48 -31.72
CA VAL A 13 -19.75 1.35 -31.33
C VAL A 13 -18.38 1.84 -30.85
N LEU A 14 -17.82 2.88 -31.47
CA LEU A 14 -16.55 3.48 -31.03
C LEU A 14 -16.65 4.21 -29.67
N LEU A 15 -17.83 4.75 -29.33
CA LEU A 15 -18.09 5.38 -28.02
C LEU A 15 -18.28 4.37 -26.89
N LEU A 16 -18.60 3.10 -27.20
CA LEU A 16 -18.82 2.02 -26.24
C LEU A 16 -17.56 1.17 -25.95
N CYS A 17 -16.49 1.36 -26.72
CA CYS A 17 -15.22 0.63 -26.55
C CYS A 17 -14.16 1.42 -25.76
N GLY A 18 -14.55 2.47 -25.04
CA GLY A 18 -13.73 3.07 -24.00
C GLY A 18 -13.62 2.14 -22.79
N CYS A 19 -13.01 0.98 -22.96
CA CYS A 19 -12.65 0.10 -21.85
C CYS A 19 -11.55 0.80 -21.08
N ALA A 20 -11.92 1.56 -20.03
CA ALA A 20 -11.00 1.80 -18.94
C ALA A 20 -10.59 0.42 -18.43
N ILE A 21 -9.30 0.08 -18.56
CA ILE A 21 -8.76 -1.14 -17.98
C ILE A 21 -8.54 -0.80 -16.52
N ASP A 22 -9.38 -1.35 -15.64
CA ASP A 22 -9.19 -1.21 -14.20
C ASP A 22 -7.77 -1.71 -13.84
N PRO A 23 -7.03 -1.00 -12.97
CA PRO A 23 -5.71 -1.43 -12.55
C PRO A 23 -5.78 -2.82 -11.93
N ALA A 24 -4.78 -3.65 -12.24
CA ALA A 24 -4.74 -5.01 -11.72
C ALA A 24 -4.71 -5.00 -10.19
N THR A 25 -5.46 -5.90 -9.56
CA THR A 25 -5.55 -5.96 -8.09
C THR A 25 -4.40 -6.76 -7.48
N TYR A 26 -3.98 -6.36 -6.28
CA TYR A 26 -3.06 -7.09 -5.41
C TYR A 26 -3.72 -7.35 -4.05
N TYR A 27 -3.46 -8.54 -3.50
CA TYR A 27 -3.78 -8.94 -2.14
C TYR A 27 -2.53 -9.56 -1.54
N PHE A 28 -2.28 -9.32 -0.26
CA PHE A 28 -1.24 -10.05 0.45
C PHE A 28 -1.64 -11.51 0.63
N ASP A 29 -0.67 -12.42 0.52
CA ASP A 29 -0.86 -13.81 0.92
C ASP A 29 -0.76 -13.90 2.45
N ALA A 30 -1.86 -14.26 3.11
CA ALA A 30 -1.89 -14.37 4.57
C ALA A 30 -0.91 -15.42 5.08
N ASP A 31 -0.77 -16.55 4.38
CA ASP A 31 0.09 -17.64 4.83
C ASP A 31 1.56 -17.28 4.68
N ASP A 32 1.90 -16.47 3.68
CA ASP A 32 3.26 -15.91 3.55
C ASP A 32 3.63 -15.06 4.77
N ILE A 33 2.74 -14.13 5.17
CA ILE A 33 2.97 -13.29 6.35
C ILE A 33 3.03 -14.12 7.63
N LYS A 34 2.10 -15.07 7.85
CA LYS A 34 2.09 -15.94 9.04
C LYS A 34 3.39 -16.72 9.21
N ASN A 35 3.87 -17.31 8.12
CA ASN A 35 5.02 -18.20 8.16
C ASN A 35 6.36 -17.46 8.20
N GLN A 36 6.42 -16.26 7.61
CA GLN A 36 7.67 -15.53 7.44
C GLN A 36 7.82 -14.30 8.34
N ALA A 37 6.75 -13.72 8.88
CA ALA A 37 6.87 -12.56 9.76
C ALA A 37 7.51 -12.95 11.10
N THR A 38 8.56 -12.23 11.46
CA THR A 38 9.28 -12.37 12.74
C THR A 38 8.82 -11.34 13.77
N LYS A 39 8.32 -10.19 13.30
CA LYS A 39 7.86 -9.08 14.13
C LYS A 39 7.00 -8.14 13.29
N ILE A 40 5.92 -7.64 13.86
CA ILE A 40 5.08 -6.60 13.23
C ILE A 40 5.03 -5.39 14.17
N GLN A 41 5.31 -4.19 13.66
CA GLN A 41 5.33 -2.97 14.46
C GLN A 41 4.46 -1.89 13.81
N LEU A 42 3.73 -1.17 14.64
CA LEU A 42 3.19 0.14 14.29
C LEU A 42 4.21 1.20 14.71
N VAL A 43 4.60 2.04 13.75
CA VAL A 43 5.53 3.15 13.97
C VAL A 43 4.93 4.44 13.43
N ILE A 44 5.54 5.57 13.80
CA ILE A 44 5.33 6.84 13.13
C ILE A 44 6.60 7.21 12.37
N CYS A 45 6.44 7.44 11.07
CA CYS A 45 7.49 7.94 10.18
C CYS A 45 7.27 9.43 9.92
N GLU A 46 8.34 10.23 10.06
CA GLU A 46 8.32 11.64 9.69
C GLU A 46 8.72 11.81 8.22
N ASN A 47 7.90 12.52 7.46
CA ASN A 47 8.24 12.99 6.13
C ASN A 47 7.66 14.39 5.96
N ASN A 48 8.52 15.40 6.10
CA ASN A 48 8.11 16.81 6.08
C ASN A 48 7.75 17.31 4.67
N ASN A 49 8.11 16.56 3.63
CA ASN A 49 7.82 16.91 2.25
C ASN A 49 7.39 15.66 1.47
N PRO A 50 6.19 15.12 1.78
CA PRO A 50 5.70 13.93 1.11
C PRO A 50 5.32 14.29 -0.33
N VAL A 51 5.85 13.53 -1.28
CA VAL A 51 5.62 13.70 -2.71
C VAL A 51 5.20 12.36 -3.28
N ILE A 52 4.08 12.35 -4.00
CA ILE A 52 3.67 11.17 -4.79
C ILE A 52 4.55 11.12 -6.04
N VAL A 53 5.15 9.97 -6.28
CA VAL A 53 6.05 9.72 -7.41
C VAL A 53 5.57 8.50 -8.20
N ASP A 54 5.73 8.56 -9.52
CA ASP A 54 5.60 7.39 -10.38
C ASP A 54 6.78 6.45 -10.13
N VAL A 55 6.50 5.19 -9.81
CA VAL A 55 7.52 4.17 -9.58
C VAL A 55 7.89 3.49 -10.90
N LYS A 56 9.07 3.81 -11.42
CA LYS A 56 9.68 3.20 -12.60
C LYS A 56 10.86 2.31 -12.20
N GLU A 57 11.48 1.66 -13.18
CA GLU A 57 12.60 0.73 -12.97
C GLU A 57 13.79 1.37 -12.22
N ASP A 58 14.04 2.66 -12.43
CA ASP A 58 15.12 3.44 -11.80
C ASP A 58 14.68 4.22 -10.55
N THR A 59 13.42 4.09 -10.14
CA THR A 59 12.90 4.80 -8.97
C THR A 59 13.40 4.16 -7.68
N VAL A 60 13.94 4.99 -6.79
CA VAL A 60 14.37 4.58 -5.45
C VAL A 60 13.51 5.31 -4.44
N LEU A 61 12.68 4.57 -3.71
CA LEU A 61 11.94 5.10 -2.55
C LEU A 61 12.86 5.16 -1.34
N LEU A 62 12.57 6.07 -0.42
CA LEU A 62 13.39 6.29 0.77
C LEU A 62 12.69 5.71 1.99
N PHE A 63 13.48 5.20 2.92
CA PHE A 63 13.01 4.79 4.24
C PHE A 63 14.12 4.99 5.28
N ASP A 64 13.96 6.03 6.11
CA ASP A 64 14.86 6.32 7.23
C ASP A 64 14.47 5.45 8.43
N ILE A 65 14.89 4.18 8.38
CA ILE A 65 14.53 3.18 9.40
C ILE A 65 15.06 3.54 10.80
N ASP A 66 16.19 4.24 10.88
CA ASP A 66 16.82 4.61 12.16
C ASP A 66 16.05 5.73 12.88
N ASN A 67 15.20 6.46 12.15
CA ASN A 67 14.47 7.62 12.65
C ASN A 67 12.95 7.38 12.71
N VAL A 68 12.54 6.14 12.98
CA VAL A 68 11.13 5.82 13.23
C VAL A 68 10.80 5.88 14.72
N ARG A 69 9.61 6.38 15.05
CA ARG A 69 9.10 6.30 16.43
C ARG A 69 8.22 5.07 16.59
N ILE A 70 8.72 4.05 17.30
CA ILE A 70 7.94 2.85 17.60
C ILE A 70 6.76 3.23 18.51
N ILE A 71 5.55 2.85 18.10
CA ILE A 71 4.32 3.07 18.87
C ILE A 71 3.92 1.80 19.58
N GLU A 72 3.90 0.69 18.85
CA GLU A 72 3.45 -0.60 19.38
C GLU A 72 4.08 -1.74 18.58
N THR A 73 4.39 -2.84 19.26
CA THR A 73 4.76 -4.09 18.61
C THR A 73 3.59 -5.05 18.78
N LEU A 74 3.12 -5.63 17.68
CA LEU A 74 2.01 -6.55 17.70
C LEU A 74 2.37 -7.80 18.52
N GLU A 75 1.45 -8.24 19.37
CA GLU A 75 1.61 -9.48 20.12
C GLU A 75 1.67 -10.69 19.17
N GLN A 76 2.58 -11.63 19.44
CA GLN A 76 2.82 -12.78 18.55
C GLN A 76 1.55 -13.57 18.25
N GLU A 77 0.68 -13.74 19.25
CA GLU A 77 -0.59 -14.48 19.13
C GLU A 77 -1.62 -13.81 18.20
N LYS A 78 -1.44 -12.53 17.87
CA LYS A 78 -2.32 -11.77 16.98
C LYS A 78 -1.83 -11.72 15.53
N ILE A 79 -0.63 -12.23 15.23
CA ILE A 79 -0.03 -12.15 13.88
C ILE A 79 -0.90 -12.89 12.86
N ASP A 80 -1.45 -14.05 13.21
CA ASP A 80 -2.26 -14.85 12.28
C ASP A 80 -3.55 -14.15 11.87
N ASP A 81 -4.25 -13.58 12.84
CA ASP A 81 -5.48 -12.82 12.62
C ASP A 81 -5.19 -11.51 11.87
N PHE A 82 -4.10 -10.83 12.23
CA PHE A 82 -3.63 -9.63 11.52
C PHE A 82 -3.32 -9.94 10.04
N ALA A 83 -2.58 -11.01 9.77
CA ALA A 83 -2.22 -11.43 8.42
C ALA A 83 -3.46 -11.78 7.60
N TYR A 84 -4.44 -12.45 8.21
CA TYR A 84 -5.72 -12.72 7.57
C TYR A 84 -6.46 -11.42 7.24
N GLU A 85 -6.63 -10.49 8.18
CA GLU A 85 -7.35 -9.24 7.88
C GLU A 85 -6.59 -8.38 6.85
N LEU A 86 -5.26 -8.31 6.90
CA LEU A 86 -4.42 -7.65 5.90
C LEU A 86 -4.64 -8.23 4.49
N SER A 87 -4.78 -9.55 4.36
CA SER A 87 -5.03 -10.21 3.07
C SER A 87 -6.38 -9.83 2.44
N THR A 88 -7.31 -9.27 3.21
CA THR A 88 -8.62 -8.80 2.73
C THR A 88 -8.64 -7.35 2.24
N ILE A 89 -7.52 -6.63 2.42
CA ILE A 89 -7.35 -5.26 1.96
C ILE A 89 -7.01 -5.29 0.47
N THR A 90 -7.75 -4.50 -0.30
CA THR A 90 -7.53 -4.37 -1.74
C THR A 90 -6.41 -3.36 -2.00
N PHE A 91 -5.47 -3.73 -2.86
CA PHE A 91 -4.44 -2.85 -3.39
C PHE A 91 -4.48 -2.84 -4.92
N HIS A 92 -4.03 -1.76 -5.54
CA HIS A 92 -3.85 -1.67 -6.99
C HIS A 92 -2.38 -1.86 -7.34
N LYS A 93 -2.08 -2.68 -8.35
CA LYS A 93 -0.74 -2.86 -8.94
C LYS A 93 -0.36 -1.66 -9.82
N GLU A 94 -0.61 -0.48 -9.30
CA GLU A 94 -0.21 0.78 -9.89
C GLU A 94 1.21 1.12 -9.46
N MET A 95 1.84 1.96 -10.27
CA MET A 95 3.22 2.40 -10.11
C MET A 95 3.22 3.81 -9.53
N GLU A 96 2.51 4.03 -8.42
CA GLU A 96 2.55 5.29 -7.67
C GLU A 96 2.82 5.02 -6.20
N SER A 97 3.66 5.85 -5.59
CA SER A 97 3.97 5.76 -4.16
C SER A 97 4.35 7.12 -3.60
N VAL A 98 4.22 7.33 -2.29
CA VAL A 98 4.93 8.43 -1.63
C VAL A 98 6.43 8.16 -1.62
N ASN A 99 7.24 9.20 -1.82
CA ASN A 99 8.70 9.12 -1.86
C ASN A 99 9.34 8.53 -0.59
N SER A 100 8.69 8.68 0.57
CA SER A 100 9.11 8.13 1.88
C SER A 100 7.87 7.93 2.75
N PRO A 101 7.78 6.87 3.57
CA PRO A 101 6.59 6.64 4.40
C PRO A 101 6.34 7.83 5.32
N VAL A 102 5.06 8.09 5.59
CA VAL A 102 4.62 9.26 6.36
C VAL A 102 3.48 8.88 7.28
N GLY A 103 3.53 9.36 8.52
CA GLY A 103 2.52 9.11 9.54
C GLY A 103 2.57 7.67 10.06
N TYR A 104 1.40 7.14 10.44
CA TYR A 104 1.29 5.77 10.95
C TYR A 104 1.66 4.76 9.86
N THR A 105 2.67 3.95 10.17
CA THR A 105 3.28 3.01 9.24
C THR A 105 3.38 1.65 9.92
N VAL A 106 2.97 0.60 9.22
CA VAL A 106 3.19 -0.78 9.65
C VAL A 106 4.48 -1.29 9.03
N LEU A 107 5.35 -1.84 9.88
CA LEU A 107 6.56 -2.55 9.49
C LEU A 107 6.36 -4.04 9.78
N ILE A 108 6.45 -4.88 8.75
CA ILE A 108 6.44 -6.35 8.88
C ILE A 108 7.86 -6.83 8.59
N TYR A 109 8.56 -7.28 9.64
CA TYR A 109 9.92 -7.80 9.53
C TYR A 109 9.87 -9.28 9.16
N MET A 110 10.48 -9.65 8.04
CA MET A 110 10.43 -10.98 7.47
C MET A 110 11.69 -11.78 7.82
N GLN A 111 11.62 -13.12 7.84
CA GLN A 111 12.75 -14.01 8.13
C GLN A 111 13.94 -13.82 7.17
N ASN A 112 13.67 -13.43 5.93
CA ASN A 112 14.68 -13.14 4.90
C ASN A 112 15.36 -11.76 5.08
N GLN A 113 15.14 -11.07 6.21
CA GLN A 113 15.67 -9.73 6.52
C GLN A 113 15.10 -8.61 5.63
N GLU A 114 14.00 -8.88 4.93
CA GLU A 114 13.20 -7.84 4.28
C GLU A 114 12.19 -7.25 5.27
N ILE A 115 11.81 -6.00 5.02
CA ILE A 115 10.78 -5.28 5.74
C ILE A 115 9.71 -4.86 4.73
N ILE A 116 8.48 -5.31 4.95
CA ILE A 116 7.33 -4.77 4.23
C ILE A 116 6.87 -3.52 4.97
N VAL A 117 6.87 -2.39 4.25
CA VAL A 117 6.48 -1.08 4.76
C VAL A 117 5.13 -0.72 4.16
N LEU A 118 4.13 -0.56 5.03
CA LEU A 118 2.78 -0.14 4.67
C LEU A 118 2.43 1.17 5.36
N SER A 119 2.29 2.26 4.63
CA SER A 119 1.85 3.55 5.16
C SER A 119 0.78 4.15 4.28
N CYS A 120 -0.28 4.71 4.86
CA CYS A 120 -1.25 5.50 4.13
C CYS A 120 -1.74 6.63 5.02
N THR A 121 -1.34 7.86 4.70
CA THR A 121 -1.75 9.05 5.45
C THR A 121 -2.45 10.04 4.54
N ILE A 122 -3.62 10.52 4.96
CA ILE A 122 -4.38 11.54 4.23
C ILE A 122 -3.96 12.92 4.72
N ILE A 123 -3.38 13.73 3.83
CA ILE A 123 -2.98 15.11 4.11
C ILE A 123 -3.71 16.01 3.11
N ASN A 124 -4.54 16.94 3.61
CA ASN A 124 -5.34 17.86 2.79
C ASN A 124 -6.21 17.15 1.72
N GLY A 125 -6.73 15.97 2.04
CA GLY A 125 -7.56 15.16 1.13
C GLY A 125 -6.77 14.33 0.11
N ILE A 126 -5.43 14.36 0.14
CA ILE A 126 -4.56 13.55 -0.71
C ILE A 126 -4.02 12.36 0.10
N GLY A 127 -4.17 11.15 -0.43
CA GLY A 127 -3.63 9.94 0.19
C GLY A 127 -2.16 9.71 -0.20
N TYR A 128 -1.26 9.81 0.77
CA TYR A 128 0.16 9.50 0.62
C TYR A 128 0.40 8.04 1.02
N GLY A 129 0.31 7.14 0.05
CA GLY A 129 0.40 5.70 0.22
C GLY A 129 1.76 5.12 -0.14
N MET A 130 2.23 4.13 0.62
CA MET A 130 3.38 3.28 0.28
C MET A 130 3.07 1.84 0.66
N VAL A 131 3.26 0.92 -0.29
CA VAL A 131 3.38 -0.52 -0.03
C VAL A 131 4.62 -0.99 -0.75
N ALA A 132 5.72 -1.11 -0.02
CA ALA A 132 7.04 -1.40 -0.60
C ALA A 132 7.85 -2.29 0.33
N VAL A 133 8.93 -2.85 -0.23
CA VAL A 133 9.86 -3.70 0.50
C VAL A 133 11.23 -3.05 0.54
N PHE A 134 11.80 -3.08 1.73
CA PHE A 134 13.13 -2.55 2.04
C PHE A 134 13.97 -3.64 2.70
N SER A 135 15.28 -3.52 2.61
CA SER A 135 16.19 -4.31 3.45
C SER A 135 16.12 -3.84 4.90
N ASN A 136 16.62 -4.64 5.84
CA ASN A 136 16.82 -4.23 7.24
C ASN A 136 17.67 -2.95 7.43
N ASP A 137 18.47 -2.56 6.43
CA ASP A 137 19.26 -1.31 6.46
C ASP A 137 18.53 -0.12 5.80
N GLY A 138 17.23 -0.24 5.50
CA GLY A 138 16.43 0.84 4.89
C GLY A 138 16.60 1.03 3.39
N ASN A 139 17.40 0.20 2.70
CA ASN A 139 17.53 0.27 1.24
C ASN A 139 16.28 -0.27 0.53
N PHE A 140 15.80 0.46 -0.48
CA PHE A 140 14.68 0.05 -1.31
C PHE A 140 15.00 -1.22 -2.12
N ILE A 141 14.09 -2.18 -2.09
CA ILE A 141 14.18 -3.43 -2.86
C ILE A 141 13.17 -3.40 -4.01
N ARG A 142 11.89 -3.17 -3.70
CA ARG A 142 10.82 -3.13 -4.72
C ARG A 142 9.56 -2.48 -4.18
N HIS A 143 8.78 -1.91 -5.10
CA HIS A 143 7.41 -1.51 -4.85
C HIS A 143 6.47 -2.73 -4.98
N ILE A 144 5.40 -2.76 -4.20
CA ILE A 144 4.37 -3.81 -4.28
C ILE A 144 3.14 -3.26 -5.00
N ALA A 145 2.53 -2.22 -4.44
CA ALA A 145 1.22 -1.74 -4.85
C ALA A 145 0.85 -0.39 -4.19
N GLN A 146 -0.26 0.18 -4.62
CA GLN A 146 -0.91 1.34 -4.02
C GLN A 146 -2.16 0.92 -3.25
N PHE A 147 -2.52 1.65 -2.20
CA PHE A 147 -3.75 1.41 -1.45
C PHE A 147 -4.99 1.72 -2.30
N ALA A 148 -5.87 0.74 -2.46
CA ALA A 148 -7.21 0.96 -3.02
C ALA A 148 -8.26 1.19 -1.91
N ASP A 149 -7.96 0.75 -0.68
CA ASP A 149 -8.91 0.74 0.44
C ASP A 149 -8.22 1.19 1.75
N GLU A 150 -7.89 2.49 1.82
CA GLU A 150 -7.36 3.13 3.04
C GLU A 150 -8.27 2.91 4.26
N PRO A 151 -9.61 3.00 4.16
CA PRO A 151 -10.48 2.79 5.33
C PRO A 151 -10.35 1.39 5.93
N LYS A 152 -10.17 0.34 5.12
CA LYS A 152 -9.87 -1.00 5.66
C LYS A 152 -8.51 -1.07 6.33
N PHE A 153 -7.49 -0.39 5.78
CA PHE A 153 -6.19 -0.32 6.43
C PHE A 153 -6.28 0.39 7.79
N LYS A 154 -6.98 1.51 7.86
CA LYS A 154 -7.25 2.21 9.13
C LYS A 154 -7.98 1.33 10.14
N ARG A 155 -8.94 0.51 9.68
CA ARG A 155 -9.64 -0.47 10.54
C ARG A 155 -8.70 -1.57 11.03
N LEU A 156 -7.84 -2.11 10.17
CA LEU A 156 -6.79 -3.04 10.57
C LEU A 156 -5.94 -2.44 11.69
N LEU A 157 -5.50 -1.18 11.55
CA LEU A 157 -4.72 -0.53 12.60
C LEU A 157 -5.50 -0.41 13.92
N THR A 158 -6.79 -0.05 13.83
CA THR A 158 -7.68 0.09 14.99
C THR A 158 -7.92 -1.23 15.71
N ASN A 159 -8.01 -2.34 14.97
CA ASN A 159 -8.28 -3.65 15.53
C ASN A 159 -7.07 -4.25 16.26
N TYR A 160 -5.85 -3.99 15.76
CA TYR A 160 -4.65 -4.69 16.21
C TYR A 160 -3.67 -3.86 17.02
N PHE A 161 -3.76 -2.52 16.99
CA PHE A 161 -2.87 -1.64 17.74
C PHE A 161 -3.67 -0.70 18.65
N VAL A 162 -3.62 -0.94 19.95
CA VAL A 162 -4.40 -0.16 20.92
C VAL A 162 -3.93 1.28 21.05
N ASN A 163 -2.66 1.54 20.71
CA ASN A 163 -2.06 2.88 20.72
C ASN A 163 -2.16 3.60 19.36
N PHE A 164 -2.89 3.03 18.40
CA PHE A 164 -3.26 3.75 17.19
C PHE A 164 -4.31 4.81 17.52
N ASN A 165 -3.99 6.08 17.26
CA ASN A 165 -4.93 7.18 17.42
C ASN A 165 -5.20 7.83 16.06
N PRO A 166 -6.33 7.53 15.42
CA PRO A 166 -6.67 8.11 14.14
C PRO A 166 -6.94 9.61 14.30
N SER A 167 -6.00 10.44 13.87
CA SER A 167 -6.19 11.88 13.69
C SER A 167 -7.26 12.20 12.64
#